data_AF-A0A090M9R7-F1
#
_entry.id   AF-A0A090M9R7-F1
#
_cell.length_a   1.000
_cell.length_b   1.000
_cell.length_c   1.000
_cell.angle_alpha   90.00
_cell.angle_beta   90.00
_cell.angle_gamma   90.00
#
_symmetry.space_group_name_H-M   'P 1'
#
loop_
_entity.id
_entity.type
_entity.pdbx_description
1 polymer ?
#
loop_
_entity_poly.entity_id
_entity_poly.type
_entity_poly.pdbx_seq_one_letter_code
_entity_poly.pdbx_strand_id
1 'polypeptide(L)'
;MSEISCSACGATFASRNALFRHLRADDASCGDVNDVASTSSASTQVEGASRRASKSELGVVFARLSGTGVTKGGQRKKEKDMTKDEVRALNERRRERAARRRNERATWASDEDALERELWIGGLRGKFRSFKGFRDAIWRAMPREGCEGIPVPQARVFKARGYKEKGEWVGYGFAACRDPGEAKALLVMHGTEIVDEDSGAIMVLKVLPATRRHAGDKAKTPTKSRELKAGEHPNERDIFMAWTSKTLERRALDRGITSEELVTDALEREHAYVALRGVEVDRTATERLRDELFDTKWPAQSQRRSVKSDNYIVLKRECSPSDPYESLKLACEDLMRAVDPSFPYDSLAITKNFISSAHLDKEDQSFQYAMAFGDFTGGGELCVESSDGLTRYAIDTRERLARFDGRCVHWVRGYEGERFSVVWYVNRRTNFTEPRFDVDLSFVAQD
;
A
#
# COMPACT_ATOMS: atom_id res chain seq x y z
N MET A 1 -16.68 25.60 -29.26
CA MET A 1 -16.45 24.63 -28.18
C MET A 1 -17.53 23.58 -28.32
N SER A 2 -17.19 22.31 -28.55
CA SER A 2 -18.17 21.24 -28.76
C SER A 2 -18.84 20.89 -27.43
N GLU A 3 -20.12 21.27 -27.28
CA GLU A 3 -20.95 20.86 -26.14
C GLU A 3 -21.21 19.35 -26.21
N ILE A 4 -21.14 18.67 -25.07
CA ILE A 4 -21.30 17.22 -24.97
C ILE A 4 -22.57 16.94 -24.18
N SER A 5 -23.53 16.23 -24.77
CA SER A 5 -24.79 15.90 -24.11
C SER A 5 -24.77 14.51 -23.44
N CYS A 6 -25.51 14.37 -22.34
CA CYS A 6 -25.83 13.07 -21.74
C CYS A 6 -26.87 12.35 -22.60
N SER A 7 -26.61 11.09 -22.96
CA SER A 7 -27.55 10.29 -23.76
C SER A 7 -28.81 9.86 -22.99
N ALA A 8 -28.76 9.86 -21.64
CA ALA A 8 -29.89 9.43 -20.81
C ALA A 8 -30.90 10.56 -20.52
N CYS A 9 -30.43 11.81 -20.32
CA CYS A 9 -31.31 12.94 -19.99
C CYS A 9 -31.20 14.15 -20.94
N GLY A 10 -30.32 14.11 -21.93
CA GLY A 10 -30.14 15.19 -22.90
C GLY A 10 -29.40 16.43 -22.38
N ALA A 11 -29.02 16.47 -21.09
CA ALA A 11 -28.32 17.63 -20.52
C ALA A 11 -26.97 17.89 -21.21
N THR A 12 -26.69 19.15 -21.57
CA THR A 12 -25.45 19.56 -22.23
C THR A 12 -24.40 20.01 -21.21
N PHE A 13 -23.16 19.59 -21.45
CA PHE A 13 -22.04 19.83 -20.55
C PHE A 13 -20.87 20.47 -21.29
N ALA A 14 -20.27 21.47 -20.64
CA ALA A 14 -19.10 22.17 -21.15
C ALA A 14 -17.81 21.34 -21.17
N SER A 15 -17.81 20.14 -20.54
CA SER A 15 -16.66 19.23 -20.55
C SER A 15 -17.04 17.78 -20.22
N ARG A 16 -16.24 16.80 -20.66
CA ARG A 16 -16.41 15.38 -20.29
C ARG A 16 -16.40 15.15 -18.79
N ASN A 17 -15.59 15.90 -18.03
CA ASN A 17 -15.53 15.77 -16.57
C ASN A 17 -16.80 16.26 -15.85
N ALA A 18 -17.58 17.15 -16.47
CA ALA A 18 -18.88 17.55 -15.95
C ALA A 18 -19.93 16.46 -16.22
N LEU A 19 -19.91 15.88 -17.42
CA LEU A 19 -20.73 14.71 -17.77
C LEU A 19 -20.44 13.51 -16.86
N PHE A 20 -19.16 13.18 -16.61
CA PHE A 20 -18.79 12.05 -15.73
C PHE A 20 -19.22 12.24 -14.28
N ARG A 21 -19.24 13.48 -13.78
CA ARG A 21 -19.78 13.77 -12.43
C ARG A 21 -21.29 13.63 -12.40
N HIS A 22 -21.97 14.05 -13.48
CA HIS A 22 -23.40 13.87 -13.62
C HIS A 22 -23.81 12.38 -13.67
N LEU A 23 -23.08 11.54 -14.41
CA LEU A 23 -23.33 10.09 -14.47
C LEU A 23 -23.00 9.32 -13.18
N ARG A 24 -22.30 9.95 -12.23
CA ARG A 24 -21.86 9.35 -10.96
C ARG A 24 -22.54 9.94 -9.73
N ALA A 25 -23.39 10.94 -9.89
CA ALA A 25 -24.17 11.46 -8.79
C ALA A 25 -25.31 10.45 -8.53
N ASP A 26 -25.48 10.05 -7.27
CA ASP A 26 -26.56 9.15 -6.83
C ASP A 26 -27.96 9.83 -6.89
N ASP A 27 -28.00 11.06 -7.41
CA ASP A 27 -29.16 11.92 -7.50
C ASP A 27 -29.59 12.03 -8.98
N ALA A 28 -30.55 11.17 -9.35
CA ALA A 28 -31.41 11.22 -10.56
C ALA A 28 -30.94 10.57 -11.89
N SER A 29 -31.66 9.49 -12.22
CA SER A 29 -32.15 9.03 -13.54
C SER A 29 -31.19 8.75 -14.70
N CYS A 30 -29.87 8.91 -14.55
CA CYS A 30 -28.93 8.84 -15.68
C CYS A 30 -27.84 7.78 -15.55
N GLY A 31 -27.96 6.89 -14.58
CA GLY A 31 -26.94 5.89 -14.26
C GLY A 31 -27.54 4.52 -13.98
N ASP A 32 -28.30 3.97 -14.92
CA ASP A 32 -28.47 2.51 -14.99
C ASP A 32 -28.88 2.13 -16.41
N VAL A 33 -27.99 1.45 -17.14
CA VAL A 33 -28.35 0.72 -18.35
C VAL A 33 -28.23 -0.75 -18.02
N ASN A 34 -29.33 -1.29 -17.50
CA ASN A 34 -29.83 -2.61 -17.87
C ASN A 34 -31.36 -2.58 -17.74
N ASP A 35 -32.03 -2.66 -18.90
CA ASP A 35 -33.46 -2.92 -19.05
C ASP A 35 -33.88 -4.13 -18.19
N VAL A 36 -34.93 -4.02 -17.37
CA VAL A 36 -36.30 -4.53 -17.62
C VAL A 36 -37.21 -4.14 -16.44
N ALA A 37 -38.15 -3.24 -16.73
CA ALA A 37 -39.55 -3.12 -16.30
C ALA A 37 -40.04 -3.62 -14.91
N SER A 38 -40.57 -2.65 -14.14
CA SER A 38 -41.95 -2.60 -13.59
C SER A 38 -42.12 -2.48 -12.07
N THR A 39 -42.41 -1.23 -11.66
CA THR A 39 -43.51 -0.76 -10.76
C THR A 39 -43.62 -1.34 -9.34
N SER A 40 -43.83 -0.57 -8.25
CA SER A 40 -44.20 0.84 -8.07
C SER A 40 -44.25 1.21 -6.56
N SER A 41 -43.97 2.49 -6.26
CA SER A 41 -44.49 3.35 -5.16
C SER A 41 -44.18 2.96 -3.69
N ALA A 42 -43.87 3.85 -2.74
CA ALA A 42 -44.09 5.29 -2.64
C ALA A 42 -43.05 5.99 -1.72
N SER A 43 -42.86 7.28 -2.01
CA SER A 43 -42.04 8.30 -1.36
C SER A 43 -42.42 8.64 0.08
N THR A 44 -41.45 9.07 0.91
CA THR A 44 -41.54 10.33 1.68
C THR A 44 -40.13 10.90 1.95
N GLN A 45 -40.08 12.22 1.90
CA GLN A 45 -38.96 13.16 1.80
C GLN A 45 -38.02 13.19 3.02
N VAL A 46 -36.72 13.42 2.78
CA VAL A 46 -35.91 14.31 3.65
C VAL A 46 -34.94 15.12 2.78
N GLU A 47 -34.96 16.42 2.99
CA GLU A 47 -34.23 17.47 2.30
C GLU A 47 -32.70 17.31 2.41
N GLY A 48 -32.02 17.60 1.32
CA GLY A 48 -30.56 17.69 1.26
C GLY A 48 -30.03 18.95 1.92
N ALA A 49 -29.01 18.79 2.77
CA ALA A 49 -28.10 19.85 3.14
C ALA A 49 -26.66 19.42 2.85
N SER A 50 -26.11 20.02 1.79
CA SER A 50 -24.68 20.08 1.48
C SER A 50 -23.86 20.38 2.74
N ARG A 51 -22.99 19.45 3.15
CA ARG A 51 -21.93 19.72 4.12
C ARG A 51 -20.59 19.26 3.56
N ARG A 52 -19.77 20.25 3.21
CA ARG A 52 -18.31 20.19 3.41
C ARG A 52 -18.03 19.38 4.68
N ALA A 53 -17.20 18.36 4.58
CA ALA A 53 -16.78 17.50 5.69
C ALA A 53 -16.58 18.31 6.98
N SER A 54 -17.61 18.32 7.83
CA SER A 54 -17.47 18.71 9.22
C SER A 54 -16.61 17.64 9.84
N LYS A 55 -15.50 18.04 10.48
CA LYS A 55 -14.78 17.14 11.39
C LYS A 55 -15.83 16.48 12.29
N SER A 56 -15.83 15.15 12.38
CA SER A 56 -16.69 14.44 13.32
C SER A 56 -16.49 15.06 14.72
N GLU A 57 -17.54 15.13 15.53
CA GLU A 57 -17.45 15.64 16.91
C GLU A 57 -16.32 14.93 17.66
N LEU A 58 -16.18 13.62 17.48
CA LEU A 58 -15.04 12.80 17.92
C LEU A 58 -13.66 13.39 17.53
N GLY A 59 -13.48 13.85 16.30
CA GLY A 59 -12.23 14.47 15.85
C GLY A 59 -11.95 15.84 16.48
N VAL A 60 -12.99 16.58 16.89
CA VAL A 60 -12.88 17.87 17.58
C VAL A 60 -12.60 17.68 19.07
N VAL A 61 -13.30 16.73 19.70
CA VAL A 61 -13.11 16.28 21.08
C VAL A 61 -11.68 15.78 21.30
N PHE A 62 -11.21 14.93 20.38
CA PHE A 62 -9.86 14.39 20.42
C PHE A 62 -8.78 15.48 20.32
N ALA A 63 -8.96 16.47 19.45
CA ALA A 63 -8.02 17.59 19.32
C ALA A 63 -7.93 18.47 20.58
N ARG A 64 -9.00 18.49 21.40
CA ARG A 64 -9.02 19.20 22.69
C ARG A 64 -8.34 18.40 23.80
N LEU A 65 -8.60 17.10 23.90
CA LEU A 65 -8.10 16.25 25.00
C LEU A 65 -6.62 15.87 24.85
N SER A 66 -6.14 15.66 23.61
CA SER A 66 -4.77 15.16 23.38
C SER A 66 -3.64 16.17 23.62
N GLY A 67 -3.94 17.40 24.10
CA GLY A 67 -2.94 18.47 24.25
C GLY A 67 -2.26 18.88 22.93
N THR A 68 -2.64 18.26 21.81
CA THR A 68 -2.18 18.59 20.46
C THR A 68 -2.94 19.80 19.96
N GLY A 69 -2.81 20.90 20.72
CA GLY A 69 -3.01 22.22 20.17
C GLY A 69 -2.14 22.31 18.91
N VAL A 70 -2.79 22.37 17.76
CA VAL A 70 -2.19 22.99 16.58
C VAL A 70 -1.94 24.43 17.01
N THR A 71 -0.76 24.69 17.57
CA THR A 71 -0.25 26.05 17.66
C THR A 71 -0.12 26.50 16.21
N LYS A 72 -1.12 27.24 15.74
CA LYS A 72 -0.96 28.09 14.56
C LYS A 72 0.36 28.84 14.74
N GLY A 73 1.17 28.80 13.69
CA GLY A 73 2.61 29.02 13.72
C GLY A 73 3.07 30.10 14.69
N GLY A 74 3.95 29.71 15.62
CA GLY A 74 4.82 30.67 16.28
C GLY A 74 5.54 31.47 15.20
N GLN A 75 5.34 32.78 15.17
CA GLN A 75 6.06 33.67 14.28
C GLN A 75 7.55 33.48 14.53
N ARG A 76 8.27 32.93 13.55
CA ARG A 76 9.73 32.92 13.57
C ARG A 76 10.20 34.37 13.62
N LYS A 77 10.97 34.73 14.66
CA LYS A 77 11.76 35.96 14.66
C LYS A 77 12.57 36.01 13.37
N LYS A 78 12.57 37.15 12.68
CA LYS A 78 13.48 37.37 11.55
C LYS A 78 14.89 37.42 12.11
N GLU A 79 15.89 36.99 11.35
CA GLU A 79 17.30 36.91 11.81
C GLU A 79 17.83 38.26 12.32
N LYS A 80 17.27 39.36 11.81
CA LYS A 80 17.53 40.75 12.26
C LYS A 80 17.01 41.09 13.67
N ASP A 81 16.06 40.31 14.19
CA ASP A 81 15.40 40.50 15.48
C ASP A 81 15.87 39.45 16.52
N MET A 82 16.92 38.68 16.18
CA MET A 82 17.49 37.62 17.00
C MET A 82 18.71 38.13 17.79
N THR A 83 18.88 37.67 19.02
CA THR A 83 20.10 37.93 19.79
C THR A 83 21.29 37.19 19.19
N LYS A 84 22.52 37.63 19.53
CA LYS A 84 23.77 37.03 19.04
C LYS A 84 23.85 35.52 19.34
N ASP A 85 23.34 35.09 20.50
CA ASP A 85 23.32 33.68 20.90
C ASP A 85 22.24 32.88 20.15
N GLU A 86 21.07 33.48 19.89
CA GLU A 86 20.03 32.89 19.04
C GLU A 86 20.54 32.67 17.61
N VAL A 87 21.32 33.60 17.05
CA VAL A 87 21.96 33.49 15.72
C VAL A 87 23.04 32.40 15.72
N ARG A 88 23.84 32.29 16.80
CA ARG A 88 24.85 31.21 16.95
C ARG A 88 24.19 29.83 16.94
N ALA A 89 23.14 29.63 17.74
CA ALA A 89 22.37 28.39 17.79
C ALA A 89 21.63 28.08 16.48
N LEU A 90 21.21 29.10 15.73
CA LEU A 90 20.63 28.91 14.39
C LEU A 90 21.67 28.43 13.39
N ASN A 91 22.87 29.01 13.42
CA ASN A 91 23.97 28.65 12.53
C ASN A 91 24.55 27.26 12.85
N GLU A 92 24.60 26.87 14.12
CA GLU A 92 24.95 25.51 14.54
C GLU A 92 23.95 24.48 14.00
N ARG A 93 22.64 24.72 14.18
CA ARG A 93 21.59 23.90 13.56
C ARG A 93 21.63 23.88 12.03
N ARG A 94 22.13 24.95 11.38
CA ARG A 94 22.35 24.98 9.92
C ARG A 94 23.57 24.10 9.54
N ARG A 95 24.65 24.15 10.33
CA ARG A 95 25.86 23.32 10.13
C ARG A 95 25.59 21.84 10.38
N GLU A 96 24.88 21.48 11.44
CA GLU A 96 24.44 20.10 11.70
C GLU A 96 23.56 19.57 10.57
N ARG A 97 22.60 20.39 10.08
CA ARG A 97 21.79 20.03 8.90
C ARG A 97 22.64 19.88 7.64
N ALA A 98 23.68 20.69 7.47
CA ALA A 98 24.61 20.58 6.33
C ALA A 98 25.51 19.34 6.45
N ALA A 99 25.99 19.01 7.65
CA ALA A 99 26.76 17.82 7.93
C ALA A 99 25.91 16.55 7.74
N ARG A 100 24.66 16.55 8.21
CA ARG A 100 23.70 15.47 7.98
C ARG A 100 23.43 15.27 6.49
N ARG A 101 23.22 16.35 5.73
CA ARG A 101 23.10 16.29 4.27
C ARG A 101 24.36 15.76 3.57
N ARG A 102 25.55 16.04 4.11
CA ARG A 102 26.82 15.53 3.58
C ARG A 102 26.97 14.04 3.86
N ASN A 103 26.56 13.59 5.05
CA ASN A 103 26.60 12.19 5.46
C ASN A 103 25.53 11.35 4.73
N GLU A 104 24.30 11.88 4.61
CA GLU A 104 23.22 11.32 3.76
C GLU A 104 23.67 11.19 2.28
N ARG A 105 24.53 12.10 1.81
CA ARG A 105 25.09 12.06 0.45
C ARG A 105 26.25 11.06 0.30
N ALA A 106 26.92 10.71 1.40
CA ALA A 106 27.97 9.71 1.43
C ALA A 106 27.39 8.28 1.49
N THR A 107 26.26 8.07 2.19
CA THR A 107 25.51 6.80 2.16
C THR A 107 24.82 6.53 0.82
N TRP A 108 24.50 7.57 0.03
CA TRP A 108 24.05 7.40 -1.35
C TRP A 108 25.14 6.94 -2.32
N ALA A 109 26.39 6.79 -1.89
CA ALA A 109 27.49 6.29 -2.72
C ALA A 109 27.58 4.75 -2.74
N SER A 110 27.00 4.03 -1.76
CA SER A 110 27.29 2.60 -1.53
C SER A 110 26.27 1.59 -2.06
N ASP A 111 25.22 2.01 -2.77
CA ASP A 111 24.17 1.09 -3.25
C ASP A 111 24.49 0.57 -4.68
N GLU A 112 25.62 -0.12 -4.85
CA GLU A 112 26.03 -0.69 -6.15
C GLU A 112 24.99 -1.71 -6.66
N ASP A 113 24.45 -2.52 -5.75
CA ASP A 113 23.33 -3.45 -5.97
C ASP A 113 22.12 -2.79 -6.65
N ALA A 114 21.78 -1.55 -6.29
CA ALA A 114 20.64 -0.85 -6.88
C ALA A 114 20.87 -0.46 -8.34
N LEU A 115 22.12 -0.22 -8.74
CA LEU A 115 22.48 0.10 -10.13
C LEU A 115 22.48 -1.14 -11.01
N GLU A 116 22.93 -2.28 -10.50
CA GLU A 116 22.99 -3.54 -11.25
C GLU A 116 21.59 -4.09 -11.59
N ARG A 117 20.57 -3.69 -10.82
CA ARG A 117 19.16 -4.04 -11.05
C ARG A 117 18.43 -3.10 -12.00
N GLU A 118 19.06 -1.99 -12.39
CA GLU A 118 18.43 -0.95 -13.20
C GLU A 118 18.87 -0.98 -14.67
N LEU A 119 17.89 -0.76 -15.55
CA LEU A 119 18.05 -0.60 -16.99
C LEU A 119 17.91 0.86 -17.38
N TRP A 120 18.83 1.36 -18.20
CA TRP A 120 18.63 2.56 -18.99
C TRP A 120 17.95 2.21 -20.31
N ILE A 121 16.86 2.88 -20.64
CA ILE A 121 16.07 2.63 -21.85
C ILE A 121 15.91 3.95 -22.62
N GLY A 122 16.56 4.06 -23.77
CA GLY A 122 16.51 5.18 -24.70
C GLY A 122 15.84 4.83 -26.03
N GLY A 123 15.90 5.76 -26.99
CA GLY A 123 15.26 5.61 -28.30
C GLY A 123 13.79 6.07 -28.34
N LEU A 124 13.26 6.60 -27.24
CA LEU A 124 11.84 6.96 -27.11
C LEU A 124 11.50 8.19 -27.96
N ARG A 125 10.54 8.03 -28.87
CA ARG A 125 10.09 9.07 -29.83
C ARG A 125 8.56 9.20 -29.82
N GLY A 126 8.03 10.26 -30.44
CA GLY A 126 6.58 10.47 -30.56
C GLY A 126 5.83 10.37 -29.23
N LYS A 127 4.76 9.57 -29.19
CA LYS A 127 3.92 9.33 -27.99
C LYS A 127 4.65 8.63 -26.84
N PHE A 128 5.71 7.88 -27.17
CA PHE A 128 6.56 7.19 -26.19
C PHE A 128 7.46 8.16 -25.39
N ARG A 129 7.48 9.46 -25.76
CA ARG A 129 8.11 10.54 -24.97
C ARG A 129 7.24 11.05 -23.82
N SER A 130 6.40 10.19 -23.26
CA SER A 130 5.63 10.43 -22.05
C SER A 130 5.87 9.29 -21.06
N PHE A 131 5.61 9.49 -19.77
CA PHE A 131 5.78 8.41 -18.79
C PHE A 131 4.85 7.22 -19.08
N LYS A 132 3.62 7.47 -19.54
CA LYS A 132 2.67 6.43 -19.97
C LYS A 132 3.22 5.67 -21.18
N GLY A 133 3.68 6.40 -22.20
CA GLY A 133 4.27 5.80 -23.39
C GLY A 133 5.55 5.03 -23.07
N PHE A 134 6.40 5.50 -22.15
CA PHE A 134 7.57 4.76 -21.70
C PHE A 134 7.19 3.40 -21.10
N ARG A 135 6.17 3.33 -20.23
CA ARG A 135 5.68 2.06 -19.68
C ARG A 135 5.14 1.12 -20.76
N ASP A 136 4.39 1.66 -21.72
CA ASP A 136 3.88 0.92 -22.87
C ASP A 136 5.02 0.37 -23.74
N ALA A 137 6.07 1.17 -23.98
CA ALA A 137 7.25 0.73 -24.72
C ALA A 137 7.99 -0.44 -24.05
N ILE A 138 8.16 -0.39 -22.72
CA ILE A 138 8.74 -1.52 -21.97
C ILE A 138 7.88 -2.77 -22.16
N TRP A 139 6.57 -2.65 -21.93
CA TRP A 139 5.64 -3.77 -22.04
C TRP A 139 5.67 -4.42 -23.43
N ARG A 140 5.62 -3.61 -24.50
CA ARG A 140 5.66 -4.10 -25.89
C ARG A 140 6.99 -4.76 -26.25
N ALA A 141 8.09 -4.34 -25.64
CA ALA A 141 9.41 -4.89 -25.91
C ALA A 141 9.77 -6.10 -25.04
N MET A 142 8.92 -6.50 -24.08
CA MET A 142 9.17 -7.69 -23.28
C MET A 142 9.30 -8.92 -24.18
N PRO A 143 10.43 -9.66 -24.11
CA PRO A 143 10.60 -10.89 -24.87
C PRO A 143 9.58 -11.94 -24.42
N ARG A 144 9.02 -12.67 -25.39
CA ARG A 144 8.05 -13.76 -25.13
C ARG A 144 8.71 -15.11 -24.85
N GLU A 145 9.93 -15.31 -25.35
CA GLU A 145 10.71 -16.54 -25.19
C GLU A 145 11.98 -16.24 -24.37
N GLY A 146 12.33 -17.13 -23.43
CA GLY A 146 13.59 -17.05 -22.67
C GLY A 146 13.59 -16.01 -21.53
N CYS A 147 12.44 -15.44 -21.21
CA CYS A 147 12.23 -14.53 -20.07
C CYS A 147 10.94 -14.90 -19.32
N GLU A 148 10.58 -16.19 -19.33
CA GLU A 148 9.43 -16.72 -18.60
C GLU A 148 9.57 -16.37 -17.11
N GLY A 149 8.51 -15.82 -16.51
CA GLY A 149 8.50 -15.44 -15.09
C GLY A 149 9.22 -14.13 -14.74
N ILE A 150 9.76 -13.38 -15.72
CA ILE A 150 10.28 -12.03 -15.50
C ILE A 150 9.15 -11.01 -15.67
N PRO A 151 8.75 -10.27 -14.62
CA PRO A 151 7.73 -9.26 -14.74
C PRO A 151 8.24 -8.05 -15.52
N VAL A 152 7.31 -7.26 -16.05
CA VAL A 152 7.61 -5.96 -16.66
C VAL A 152 8.38 -5.09 -15.65
N PRO A 153 9.60 -4.62 -15.97
CA PRO A 153 10.37 -3.76 -15.08
C PRO A 153 9.60 -2.52 -14.67
N GLN A 154 9.80 -2.10 -13.43
CA GLN A 154 9.14 -0.92 -12.92
C GLN A 154 9.81 0.33 -13.48
N ALA A 155 9.13 1.06 -14.35
CA ALA A 155 9.58 2.40 -14.75
C ALA A 155 9.81 3.26 -13.49
N ARG A 156 10.94 3.97 -13.41
CA ARG A 156 11.41 4.81 -12.29
C ARG A 156 11.50 6.28 -12.70
N VAL A 157 12.43 6.59 -13.59
CA VAL A 157 12.67 7.96 -14.04
C VAL A 157 12.41 8.06 -15.53
N PHE A 158 11.95 9.21 -15.98
CA PHE A 158 11.72 9.48 -17.39
C PHE A 158 12.12 10.91 -17.74
N LYS A 159 12.79 11.08 -18.88
CA LYS A 159 13.18 12.38 -19.43
C LYS A 159 12.76 12.48 -20.89
N ALA A 160 11.73 13.29 -21.15
CA ALA A 160 11.19 13.50 -22.50
C ALA A 160 12.16 14.15 -23.49
N ARG A 161 13.07 15.01 -23.01
CA ARG A 161 14.14 15.64 -23.80
C ARG A 161 15.48 15.16 -23.24
N GLY A 162 15.85 13.95 -23.60
CA GLY A 162 17.02 13.26 -23.09
C GLY A 162 18.30 13.71 -23.77
N TYR A 163 18.50 13.25 -25.00
CA TYR A 163 19.64 13.54 -25.87
C TYR A 163 19.17 13.87 -27.28
N LYS A 164 20.07 14.38 -28.14
CA LYS A 164 19.77 14.65 -29.55
C LYS A 164 20.30 13.53 -30.43
N GLU A 165 19.50 13.12 -31.40
CA GLU A 165 19.89 12.18 -32.45
C GLU A 165 19.38 12.72 -33.78
N LYS A 166 20.27 12.95 -34.74
CA LYS A 166 19.98 13.60 -36.04
C LYS A 166 19.22 14.94 -35.88
N GLY A 167 19.58 15.73 -34.86
CA GLY A 167 18.98 17.03 -34.57
C GLY A 167 17.70 17.00 -33.74
N GLU A 168 17.06 15.83 -33.59
CA GLU A 168 15.80 15.67 -32.85
C GLU A 168 16.01 15.23 -31.41
N TRP A 169 15.11 15.67 -30.51
CA TRP A 169 15.13 15.26 -29.11
C TRP A 169 14.54 13.86 -28.93
N VAL A 170 15.34 12.96 -28.36
CA VAL A 170 14.97 11.59 -28.00
C VAL A 170 14.81 11.49 -26.48
N GLY A 171 13.78 10.77 -26.04
CA GLY A 171 13.54 10.48 -24.63
C GLY A 171 14.33 9.27 -24.13
N TYR A 172 14.55 9.23 -22.82
CA TYR A 172 15.02 8.01 -22.14
C TYR A 172 14.33 7.87 -20.78
N GLY A 173 14.37 6.67 -20.21
CA GLY A 173 13.96 6.38 -18.85
C GLY A 173 14.82 5.33 -18.18
N PHE A 174 14.52 5.10 -16.91
CA PHE A 174 15.10 4.05 -16.07
C PHE A 174 14.01 3.09 -15.67
N ALA A 175 14.30 1.80 -15.68
CA ALA A 175 13.41 0.78 -15.18
C ALA A 175 14.15 -0.16 -14.23
N ALA A 176 13.54 -0.49 -13.10
CA ALA A 176 14.11 -1.37 -12.08
C ALA A 176 13.56 -2.78 -12.21
N CYS A 177 14.45 -3.77 -12.20
CA CYS A 177 14.14 -5.19 -12.11
C CYS A 177 14.22 -5.66 -10.65
N ARG A 178 13.76 -6.88 -10.35
CA ARG A 178 13.78 -7.40 -8.97
C ARG A 178 15.21 -7.68 -8.50
N ASP A 179 16.04 -8.19 -9.41
CA ASP A 179 17.43 -8.57 -9.17
C ASP A 179 18.34 -8.30 -10.40
N PRO A 180 19.67 -8.35 -10.23
CA PRO A 180 20.62 -8.11 -11.33
C PRO A 180 20.54 -9.14 -12.46
N GLY A 181 20.15 -10.38 -12.16
CA GLY A 181 19.98 -11.44 -13.16
C GLY A 181 18.86 -11.13 -14.14
N GLU A 182 17.73 -10.62 -13.64
CA GLU A 182 16.63 -10.13 -14.49
C GLU A 182 17.04 -8.93 -15.34
N ALA A 183 17.75 -7.97 -14.76
CA ALA A 183 18.25 -6.82 -15.50
C ALA A 183 19.19 -7.26 -16.64
N LYS A 184 20.09 -8.20 -16.37
CA LYS A 184 20.97 -8.78 -17.38
C LYS A 184 20.19 -9.53 -18.46
N ALA A 185 19.20 -10.34 -18.06
CA ALA A 185 18.35 -11.07 -18.99
C ALA A 185 17.61 -10.10 -19.92
N LEU A 186 17.04 -9.01 -19.41
CA LEU A 186 16.27 -8.05 -20.22
C LEU A 186 17.10 -7.14 -21.14
N LEU A 187 18.43 -7.28 -21.17
CA LEU A 187 19.25 -6.60 -22.17
C LEU A 187 18.95 -7.07 -23.61
N VAL A 188 18.28 -8.22 -23.80
CA VAL A 188 17.81 -8.66 -25.14
C VAL A 188 16.83 -7.67 -25.77
N MET A 189 16.17 -6.83 -24.97
CA MET A 189 15.28 -5.77 -25.47
C MET A 189 16.02 -4.69 -26.27
N HIS A 190 17.36 -4.68 -26.25
CA HIS A 190 18.15 -3.76 -27.05
C HIS A 190 17.94 -4.02 -28.54
N GLY A 191 17.60 -2.98 -29.29
CA GLY A 191 17.34 -3.10 -30.73
C GLY A 191 15.89 -3.46 -31.07
N THR A 192 15.03 -3.70 -30.09
CA THR A 192 13.61 -3.99 -30.36
C THR A 192 12.94 -2.84 -31.08
N GLU A 193 12.29 -3.15 -32.20
CA GLU A 193 11.49 -2.20 -32.98
C GLU A 193 10.07 -2.12 -32.44
N ILE A 194 9.62 -0.90 -32.18
CA ILE A 194 8.25 -0.61 -31.77
C ILE A 194 7.62 0.32 -32.80
N VAL A 195 6.49 -0.10 -33.34
CA VAL A 195 5.70 0.69 -34.27
C VAL A 195 4.74 1.58 -33.48
N ASP A 196 4.79 2.88 -33.74
CA ASP A 196 3.76 3.81 -33.30
C ASP A 196 2.53 3.67 -34.20
N GLU A 197 1.50 3.00 -33.70
CA GLU A 197 0.23 2.81 -34.42
C GLU A 197 -0.43 4.11 -34.90
N ASP A 198 -0.19 5.25 -34.23
CA ASP A 198 -0.84 6.52 -34.58
C ASP A 198 -0.13 7.23 -35.73
N SER A 199 1.20 7.08 -35.82
CA SER A 199 2.04 7.79 -36.79
C SER A 199 2.69 6.89 -37.84
N GLY A 200 2.60 5.57 -37.67
CA GLY A 200 3.33 4.56 -38.45
C GLY A 200 4.85 4.59 -38.24
N ALA A 201 5.37 5.47 -37.36
CA ALA A 201 6.79 5.62 -37.15
C ALA A 201 7.37 4.44 -36.36
N ILE A 202 8.48 3.90 -36.84
CA ILE A 202 9.23 2.85 -36.15
C ILE A 202 10.27 3.50 -35.24
N MET A 203 10.31 3.08 -33.98
CA MET A 203 11.39 3.44 -33.05
C MET A 203 12.15 2.20 -32.62
N VAL A 204 13.47 2.34 -32.49
CA VAL A 204 14.36 1.28 -32.01
C VAL A 204 14.73 1.58 -30.56
N LEU A 205 14.42 0.67 -29.65
CA LEU A 205 14.81 0.81 -28.25
C LEU A 205 16.32 0.62 -28.07
N LYS A 206 16.91 1.47 -27.23
CA LYS A 206 18.30 1.29 -26.77
C LYS A 206 18.26 0.91 -25.30
N VAL A 207 18.55 -0.35 -24.98
CA VAL A 207 18.57 -0.85 -23.61
C VAL A 207 20.01 -1.11 -23.19
N LEU A 208 20.42 -0.58 -22.03
CA LEU A 208 21.77 -0.69 -21.49
C LEU A 208 21.71 -0.82 -19.95
N PRO A 209 22.73 -1.39 -19.30
CA PRO A 209 22.87 -1.29 -17.84
C PRO A 209 22.89 0.17 -17.38
N ALA A 210 22.31 0.46 -16.21
CA ALA A 210 22.35 1.78 -15.61
C ALA A 210 23.78 2.15 -15.14
N THR A 211 24.59 2.72 -16.04
CA THR A 211 26.01 3.05 -15.76
C THR A 211 26.22 4.37 -15.01
N ARG A 212 25.16 5.15 -14.72
CA ARG A 212 25.27 6.42 -13.99
C ARG A 212 24.10 6.62 -13.04
N ARG A 213 24.41 6.97 -11.78
CA ARG A 213 23.40 7.49 -10.85
C ARG A 213 22.83 8.80 -11.36
N HIS A 214 21.50 8.87 -11.41
CA HIS A 214 20.81 10.12 -11.62
C HIS A 214 21.02 11.03 -10.41
N ALA A 215 21.73 12.15 -10.60
CA ALA A 215 21.78 13.26 -9.63
C ALA A 215 20.43 13.99 -9.47
N GLY A 216 19.32 13.36 -9.84
CA GLY A 216 18.04 13.98 -10.17
C GLY A 216 16.92 13.78 -9.14
N ASP A 217 17.05 12.87 -8.20
CA ASP A 217 16.09 12.75 -7.10
C ASP A 217 16.79 13.00 -5.78
N LYS A 218 16.58 14.21 -5.23
CA LYS A 218 16.48 14.32 -3.79
C LYS A 218 15.25 13.50 -3.41
N ALA A 219 15.44 12.21 -3.13
CA ALA A 219 14.51 11.50 -2.29
C ALA A 219 14.39 12.38 -1.04
N LYS A 220 13.27 13.11 -0.90
CA LYS A 220 12.83 13.47 0.44
C LYS A 220 12.66 12.12 1.07
N THR A 221 13.58 11.74 1.96
CA THR A 221 13.39 10.60 2.83
C THR A 221 11.96 10.75 3.35
N PRO A 222 11.02 9.86 2.99
CA PRO A 222 9.72 9.89 3.63
C PRO A 222 10.02 9.97 5.11
N THR A 223 9.36 10.89 5.82
CA THR A 223 9.51 10.99 7.28
C THR A 223 9.31 9.58 7.79
N LYS A 224 10.40 8.90 8.20
CA LYS A 224 10.29 7.50 8.61
C LYS A 224 9.31 7.54 9.76
N SER A 225 8.14 6.92 9.58
CA SER A 225 7.36 6.50 10.73
C SER A 225 8.33 5.77 11.63
N ARG A 226 8.32 6.13 12.91
CA ARG A 226 9.21 5.51 13.90
C ARG A 226 9.02 4.00 13.78
N GLU A 227 10.08 3.28 13.41
CA GLU A 227 10.06 1.83 13.39
C GLU A 227 9.87 1.36 14.84
N LEU A 228 8.90 0.47 15.06
CA LEU A 228 8.61 -0.09 16.37
C LEU A 228 9.79 -0.98 16.78
N LYS A 229 10.25 -0.84 18.02
CA LYS A 229 11.29 -1.72 18.59
C LYS A 229 10.71 -3.12 18.82
N ALA A 230 11.58 -4.11 19.03
CA ALA A 230 11.16 -5.44 19.48
C ALA A 230 10.22 -5.34 20.68
N GLY A 231 9.05 -5.97 20.56
CA GLY A 231 8.04 -6.06 21.60
C GLY A 231 7.19 -4.80 21.76
N GLU A 232 7.40 -3.79 20.91
CA GLU A 232 6.70 -2.52 21.00
C GLU A 232 5.38 -2.54 20.22
N HIS A 233 4.35 -1.93 20.80
CA HIS A 233 3.06 -1.70 20.16
C HIS A 233 2.99 -0.28 19.57
N PRO A 234 2.12 -0.03 18.58
CA PRO A 234 1.69 1.33 18.25
C PRO A 234 1.18 2.05 19.50
N ASN A 235 1.23 3.38 19.52
CA ASN A 235 0.68 4.10 20.66
C ASN A 235 -0.85 3.94 20.73
N GLU A 236 -1.41 4.07 21.93
CA GLU A 236 -2.84 3.89 22.21
C GLU A 236 -3.75 4.74 21.31
N ARG A 237 -3.31 5.97 21.02
CA ARG A 237 -4.01 6.88 20.12
C ARG A 237 -4.11 6.31 18.70
N ASP A 238 -3.02 5.77 18.16
CA ASP A 238 -3.01 5.24 16.79
C ASP A 238 -3.91 4.00 16.69
N ILE A 239 -3.94 3.14 17.72
CA ILE A 239 -4.85 1.98 17.80
C ILE A 239 -6.31 2.46 17.85
N PHE A 240 -6.63 3.35 18.78
CA PHE A 240 -7.99 3.87 18.94
C PHE A 240 -8.51 4.57 17.67
N MET A 241 -7.66 5.41 17.04
CA MET A 241 -8.03 6.17 15.85
C MET A 241 -8.04 5.35 14.56
N ALA A 242 -7.58 4.09 14.58
CA ALA A 242 -7.70 3.18 13.45
C ALA A 242 -9.15 2.71 13.26
N TRP A 243 -9.98 2.74 14.30
CA TRP A 243 -11.40 2.41 14.21
C TRP A 243 -12.21 3.45 13.44
N THR A 244 -13.31 3.01 12.83
CA THR A 244 -14.26 3.93 12.20
C THR A 244 -15.07 4.70 13.24
N SER A 245 -15.49 5.92 12.92
CA SER A 245 -16.37 6.71 13.79
C SER A 245 -17.65 5.96 14.15
N LYS A 246 -18.25 5.23 13.19
CA LYS A 246 -19.43 4.38 13.43
C LYS A 246 -19.18 3.33 14.52
N THR A 247 -18.01 2.69 14.52
CA THR A 247 -17.66 1.72 15.55
C THR A 247 -17.50 2.40 16.92
N LEU A 248 -16.80 3.53 16.96
CA LEU A 248 -16.58 4.27 18.21
C LEU A 248 -17.89 4.83 18.80
N GLU A 249 -18.79 5.34 17.97
CA GLU A 249 -20.13 5.79 18.38
C GLU A 249 -20.93 4.63 18.97
N ARG A 250 -20.90 3.45 18.34
CA ARG A 250 -21.52 2.24 18.88
C ARG A 250 -20.92 1.84 20.23
N ARG A 251 -19.59 1.83 20.37
CA ARG A 251 -18.92 1.55 21.66
C ARG A 251 -19.36 2.50 22.76
N ALA A 252 -19.46 3.80 22.46
CA ALA A 252 -19.93 4.79 23.41
C ALA A 252 -21.39 4.51 23.85
N LEU A 253 -22.26 4.23 22.87
CA LEU A 253 -23.65 3.89 23.11
C LEU A 253 -23.82 2.61 23.96
N ASP A 254 -23.14 1.53 23.59
CA ASP A 254 -23.23 0.23 24.27
C ASP A 254 -22.73 0.31 25.73
N ARG A 255 -21.79 1.22 26.01
CA ARG A 255 -21.27 1.48 27.36
C ARG A 255 -22.05 2.56 28.12
N GLY A 256 -22.98 3.25 27.47
CA GLY A 256 -23.73 4.36 28.06
C GLY A 256 -22.87 5.57 28.45
N ILE A 257 -21.77 5.82 27.72
CA ILE A 257 -20.83 6.92 27.98
C ILE A 257 -20.76 7.90 26.80
N THR A 258 -20.23 9.09 27.05
CA THR A 258 -19.95 10.08 26.01
C THR A 258 -18.76 9.69 25.14
N SER A 259 -18.63 10.33 23.97
CA SER A 259 -17.46 10.16 23.10
C SER A 259 -16.17 10.63 23.77
N GLU A 260 -16.24 11.72 24.55
CA GLU A 260 -15.16 12.23 25.39
C GLU A 260 -14.68 11.18 26.39
N GLU A 261 -15.61 10.59 27.14
CA GLU A 261 -15.30 9.56 28.14
C GLU A 261 -14.72 8.31 27.49
N LEU A 262 -15.23 7.90 26.33
CA LEU A 262 -14.67 6.76 25.58
C LEU A 262 -13.21 7.02 25.16
N VAL A 263 -12.89 8.23 24.70
CA VAL A 263 -11.51 8.61 24.32
C VAL A 263 -10.59 8.57 25.54
N THR A 264 -11.00 9.19 26.65
CA THR A 264 -10.21 9.21 27.88
C THR A 264 -9.97 7.80 28.40
N ASP A 265 -11.03 6.98 28.49
CA ASP A 265 -10.95 5.59 28.89
C ASP A 265 -9.98 4.80 27.98
N ALA A 266 -10.09 4.92 26.66
CA ALA A 266 -9.22 4.20 25.75
C ALA A 266 -7.73 4.58 25.85
N LEU A 267 -7.42 5.83 26.20
CA LEU A 267 -6.05 6.33 26.29
C LEU A 267 -5.40 6.12 27.66
N GLU A 268 -6.20 6.05 28.73
CA GLU A 268 -5.70 5.92 30.11
C GLU A 268 -5.80 4.50 30.66
N ARG A 269 -6.68 3.68 30.10
CA ARG A 269 -6.86 2.29 30.51
C ARG A 269 -5.61 1.46 30.22
N GLU A 270 -5.26 0.61 31.17
CA GLU A 270 -4.35 -0.50 30.94
C GLU A 270 -5.06 -1.59 30.15
N HIS A 271 -4.65 -1.79 28.89
CA HIS A 271 -5.21 -2.84 28.04
C HIS A 271 -4.51 -4.17 28.32
N ALA A 272 -5.28 -5.16 28.78
CA ALA A 272 -4.79 -6.51 28.92
C ALA A 272 -4.56 -7.13 27.54
N TYR A 273 -3.39 -7.74 27.36
CA TYR A 273 -3.08 -8.55 26.19
C TYR A 273 -3.27 -10.03 26.52
N VAL A 274 -4.14 -10.69 25.78
CA VAL A 274 -4.29 -12.14 25.80
C VAL A 274 -3.26 -12.73 24.85
N ALA A 275 -2.26 -13.41 25.39
CA ALA A 275 -1.27 -14.13 24.61
C ALA A 275 -1.91 -15.41 24.03
N LEU A 276 -1.77 -15.58 22.72
CA LEU A 276 -2.30 -16.72 21.97
C LEU A 276 -1.23 -17.24 21.00
N ARG A 277 -1.38 -18.50 20.59
CA ARG A 277 -0.66 -19.11 19.47
C ARG A 277 -1.63 -19.53 18.39
N GLY A 278 -1.26 -19.29 17.14
CA GLY A 278 -1.95 -19.94 16.01
C GLY A 278 -1.79 -21.46 16.07
N VAL A 279 -2.59 -22.16 15.27
CA VAL A 279 -2.55 -23.61 15.19
C VAL A 279 -1.44 -24.08 14.24
N GLU A 280 -0.81 -25.21 14.59
CA GLU A 280 0.02 -25.93 13.62
C GLU A 280 -0.90 -26.57 12.60
N VAL A 281 -0.51 -26.47 11.33
CA VAL A 281 -1.24 -27.07 10.21
C VAL A 281 -0.31 -28.07 9.51
N ASP A 282 -0.69 -28.54 8.33
CA ASP A 282 0.11 -29.52 7.59
C ASP A 282 1.58 -29.08 7.45
N ARG A 283 2.47 -29.89 8.01
CA ARG A 283 3.91 -29.57 8.10
C ARG A 283 4.55 -29.47 6.73
N THR A 284 4.20 -30.37 5.82
CA THR A 284 4.79 -30.40 4.47
C THR A 284 4.38 -29.17 3.66
N ALA A 285 3.11 -28.77 3.70
CA ALA A 285 2.64 -27.54 3.08
C ALA A 285 3.26 -26.29 3.70
N THR A 286 3.45 -26.29 5.03
CA THR A 286 4.09 -25.19 5.77
C THR A 286 5.56 -25.03 5.36
N GLU A 287 6.34 -26.12 5.34
CA GLU A 287 7.74 -26.12 4.91
C GLU A 287 7.87 -25.66 3.46
N ARG A 288 7.02 -26.17 2.56
CA ARG A 288 7.02 -25.74 1.15
C ARG A 288 6.71 -24.25 1.02
N LEU A 289 5.71 -23.72 1.71
CA LEU A 289 5.38 -22.30 1.64
C LEU A 289 6.51 -21.44 2.19
N ARG A 290 7.16 -21.87 3.26
CA ARG A 290 8.36 -21.21 3.78
C ARG A 290 9.44 -21.14 2.69
N ASP A 291 9.81 -22.27 2.11
CA ASP A 291 10.91 -22.33 1.13
C ASP A 291 10.59 -21.43 -0.09
N GLU A 292 9.35 -21.44 -0.58
CA GLU A 292 8.90 -20.53 -1.66
C GLU A 292 9.00 -19.04 -1.27
N LEU A 293 8.73 -18.67 -0.01
CA LEU A 293 8.88 -17.28 0.47
C LEU A 293 10.33 -16.82 0.49
N PHE A 294 11.26 -17.72 0.85
CA PHE A 294 12.70 -17.42 0.86
C PHE A 294 13.26 -17.30 -0.56
N ASP A 295 12.79 -18.14 -1.49
CA ASP A 295 13.22 -18.12 -2.88
C ASP A 295 12.52 -17.04 -3.72
N THR A 296 11.43 -16.45 -3.21
CA THR A 296 10.67 -15.42 -3.91
C THR A 296 11.51 -14.17 -4.19
N LYS A 297 11.52 -13.77 -5.47
CA LYS A 297 12.05 -12.47 -5.90
C LYS A 297 11.05 -11.36 -5.59
N TRP A 298 11.43 -10.48 -4.68
CA TRP A 298 10.57 -9.37 -4.23
C TRP A 298 10.53 -8.21 -5.23
N PRO A 299 9.40 -7.50 -5.36
CA PRO A 299 9.29 -6.34 -6.24
C PRO A 299 10.36 -5.27 -5.95
N ALA A 300 10.86 -4.65 -7.02
CA ALA A 300 11.72 -3.48 -6.91
C ALA A 300 10.99 -2.32 -6.21
N GLN A 301 11.76 -1.42 -5.58
CA GLN A 301 11.19 -0.39 -4.72
C GLN A 301 10.12 0.46 -5.41
N SER A 302 9.01 0.75 -4.75
CA SER A 302 7.97 1.59 -5.34
C SER A 302 8.37 3.07 -5.45
N GLN A 303 7.93 3.72 -6.52
CA GLN A 303 8.12 5.16 -6.74
C GLN A 303 7.26 6.05 -5.83
N ARG A 304 6.20 5.50 -5.21
CA ARG A 304 5.28 6.33 -4.42
C ARG A 304 6.00 6.79 -3.15
N ARG A 305 6.39 8.07 -3.13
CA ARG A 305 7.04 8.76 -2.00
C ARG A 305 6.35 8.59 -0.63
N SER A 306 5.10 8.14 -0.57
CA SER A 306 4.31 7.95 0.65
C SER A 306 3.96 6.49 0.99
N VAL A 307 4.34 5.51 0.15
CA VAL A 307 3.99 4.10 0.36
C VAL A 307 5.27 3.26 0.22
N LYS A 308 5.77 2.75 1.35
CA LYS A 308 6.79 1.68 1.35
C LYS A 308 6.07 0.38 0.99
N SER A 309 6.07 0.00 -0.28
CA SER A 309 5.63 -1.33 -0.71
C SER A 309 6.81 -2.24 -1.05
N ASP A 310 8.03 -1.79 -0.77
CA ASP A 310 9.23 -2.61 -0.81
C ASP A 310 8.97 -3.74 0.19
N ASN A 311 9.03 -4.98 -0.29
CA ASN A 311 8.66 -6.17 0.49
C ASN A 311 7.16 -6.34 0.80
N TYR A 312 6.28 -5.82 -0.06
CA TYR A 312 4.83 -6.04 0.04
C TYR A 312 4.28 -6.45 -1.32
N ILE A 313 3.66 -7.63 -1.40
CA ILE A 313 3.07 -8.20 -2.61
C ILE A 313 1.58 -8.43 -2.33
N VAL A 314 0.71 -7.90 -3.21
CA VAL A 314 -0.71 -8.27 -3.26
C VAL A 314 -0.92 -9.13 -4.49
N LEU A 315 -1.45 -10.33 -4.29
CA LEU A 315 -1.73 -11.28 -5.37
C LEU A 315 -3.21 -11.62 -5.41
N LYS A 316 -3.74 -11.86 -6.61
CA LYS A 316 -5.01 -12.57 -6.79
C LYS A 316 -4.79 -14.07 -6.68
N ARG A 317 -5.80 -14.80 -6.19
CA ARG A 317 -5.75 -16.26 -6.07
C ARG A 317 -5.48 -16.92 -7.42
N GLU A 318 -6.15 -16.46 -8.47
CA GLU A 318 -5.96 -17.02 -9.81
C GLU A 318 -4.55 -16.71 -10.36
N CYS A 319 -3.94 -17.68 -11.02
CA CYS A 319 -2.70 -17.50 -11.79
C CYS A 319 -3.02 -16.94 -13.17
N SER A 320 -2.27 -15.91 -13.59
CA SER A 320 -2.26 -15.49 -14.99
C SER A 320 -1.33 -16.40 -15.82
N PRO A 321 -1.48 -16.45 -17.15
CA PRO A 321 -0.44 -17.03 -18.00
C PRO A 321 0.92 -16.38 -17.70
N SER A 322 1.93 -17.20 -17.41
CA SER A 322 3.28 -16.75 -17.04
C SER A 322 3.36 -15.93 -15.73
N ASP A 323 2.55 -16.29 -14.73
CA ASP A 323 2.56 -15.62 -13.42
C ASP A 323 3.94 -15.76 -12.72
N PRO A 324 4.64 -14.65 -12.44
CA PRO A 324 5.96 -14.69 -11.82
C PRO A 324 5.95 -15.18 -10.36
N TYR A 325 4.77 -15.38 -9.77
CA TYR A 325 4.56 -15.88 -8.41
C TYR A 325 3.74 -17.18 -8.40
N GLU A 326 3.67 -17.91 -9.51
CA GLU A 326 2.88 -19.15 -9.61
C GLU A 326 3.22 -20.16 -8.51
N SER A 327 4.51 -20.49 -8.31
CA SER A 327 4.94 -21.45 -7.29
C SER A 327 4.53 -21.04 -5.88
N LEU A 328 4.69 -19.76 -5.54
CA LEU A 328 4.27 -19.18 -4.26
C LEU A 328 2.74 -19.26 -4.07
N LYS A 329 1.97 -18.94 -5.12
CA LYS A 329 0.50 -19.05 -5.10
C LYS A 329 0.04 -20.49 -4.91
N LEU A 330 0.68 -21.44 -5.59
CA LEU A 330 0.38 -22.86 -5.47
C LEU A 330 0.68 -23.38 -4.05
N ALA A 331 1.80 -22.96 -3.44
CA ALA A 331 2.08 -23.30 -2.05
C ALA A 331 1.05 -22.71 -1.07
N CYS A 332 0.60 -21.46 -1.30
CA CYS A 332 -0.48 -20.85 -0.51
C CYS A 332 -1.81 -21.60 -0.67
N GLU A 333 -2.13 -22.05 -1.88
CA GLU A 333 -3.34 -22.80 -2.21
C GLU A 333 -3.31 -24.20 -1.57
N ASP A 334 -2.18 -24.90 -1.63
CA ASP A 334 -2.05 -26.24 -1.06
C ASP A 334 -2.18 -26.20 0.47
N LEU A 335 -1.59 -25.20 1.14
CA LEU A 335 -1.79 -24.98 2.57
C LEU A 335 -3.27 -24.72 2.90
N MET A 336 -3.92 -23.79 2.18
CA MET A 336 -5.32 -23.47 2.47
C MET A 336 -6.26 -24.64 2.17
N ARG A 337 -6.00 -25.44 1.13
CA ARG A 337 -6.77 -26.65 0.82
C ARG A 337 -6.67 -27.70 1.92
N ALA A 338 -5.52 -27.82 2.58
CA ALA A 338 -5.33 -28.73 3.71
C ALA A 338 -6.05 -28.26 4.98
N VAL A 339 -6.22 -26.94 5.15
CA VAL A 339 -6.79 -26.33 6.36
C VAL A 339 -8.31 -26.12 6.25
N ASP A 340 -8.73 -25.40 5.23
CA ASP A 340 -10.11 -24.98 5.00
C ASP A 340 -10.36 -24.91 3.49
N PRO A 341 -10.61 -26.07 2.84
CA PRO A 341 -10.85 -26.13 1.39
C PRO A 341 -12.10 -25.36 0.96
N SER A 342 -12.97 -25.00 1.90
CA SER A 342 -14.18 -24.22 1.64
C SER A 342 -13.96 -22.71 1.69
N PHE A 343 -12.82 -22.25 2.22
CA PHE A 343 -12.54 -20.83 2.38
C PHE A 343 -12.39 -20.13 1.02
N PRO A 344 -13.27 -19.19 0.68
CA PRO A 344 -13.35 -18.65 -0.68
C PRO A 344 -12.45 -17.42 -0.84
N TYR A 345 -11.21 -17.49 -0.35
CA TYR A 345 -10.24 -16.41 -0.52
C TYR A 345 -10.03 -16.11 -2.01
N ASP A 346 -9.83 -14.83 -2.31
CA ASP A 346 -9.61 -14.35 -3.68
C ASP A 346 -8.34 -13.51 -3.81
N SER A 347 -7.73 -13.17 -2.68
CA SER A 347 -6.56 -12.31 -2.62
C SER A 347 -5.60 -12.79 -1.52
N LEU A 348 -4.31 -12.54 -1.74
CA LEU A 348 -3.21 -12.80 -0.82
C LEU A 348 -2.45 -11.49 -0.58
N ALA A 349 -2.10 -11.22 0.68
CA ALA A 349 -1.15 -10.18 1.03
C ALA A 349 0.09 -10.85 1.63
N ILE A 350 1.23 -10.66 0.97
CA ILE A 350 2.48 -11.33 1.31
C ILE A 350 3.52 -10.25 1.59
N THR A 351 4.14 -10.31 2.77
CA THR A 351 5.07 -9.26 3.21
C THR A 351 6.37 -9.82 3.73
N LYS A 352 7.46 -9.04 3.62
CA LYS A 352 8.78 -9.33 4.18
C LYS A 352 9.29 -8.12 4.98
N ASN A 353 9.74 -8.34 6.21
CA ASN A 353 10.27 -7.30 7.11
C ASN A 353 9.34 -6.07 7.21
N PHE A 354 8.03 -6.31 7.12
CA PHE A 354 7.00 -5.30 7.21
C PHE A 354 6.35 -5.36 8.59
N ILE A 355 6.27 -4.20 9.25
CA ILE A 355 5.53 -4.01 10.49
C ILE A 355 4.29 -3.20 10.14
N SER A 356 3.12 -3.83 10.12
CA SER A 356 1.87 -3.12 9.82
C SER A 356 1.48 -2.22 10.99
N SER A 357 1.10 -0.97 10.68
CA SER A 357 0.50 -0.06 11.66
C SER A 357 -0.91 -0.50 12.05
N ALA A 358 -1.48 0.04 13.13
CA ALA A 358 -2.89 -0.19 13.44
C ALA A 358 -3.80 0.26 12.29
N HIS A 359 -4.64 -0.65 11.80
CA HIS A 359 -5.52 -0.41 10.65
C HIS A 359 -6.70 -1.38 10.62
N LEU A 360 -7.64 -1.09 9.72
CA LEU A 360 -8.77 -1.94 9.34
C LEU A 360 -8.65 -2.28 7.86
N ASP A 361 -8.97 -3.51 7.50
CA ASP A 361 -9.11 -3.91 6.11
C ASP A 361 -10.56 -3.68 5.66
N LYS A 362 -10.85 -2.43 5.28
CA LYS A 362 -12.21 -1.95 4.99
C LYS A 362 -12.88 -2.64 3.80
N GLU A 363 -12.08 -3.21 2.91
CA GLU A 363 -12.57 -3.87 1.70
C GLU A 363 -12.87 -5.36 1.93
N ASP A 364 -12.52 -5.89 3.10
CA ASP A 364 -12.78 -7.27 3.45
C ASP A 364 -14.27 -7.58 3.48
N GLN A 365 -14.61 -8.70 2.87
CA GLN A 365 -15.96 -9.24 2.83
C GLN A 365 -16.12 -10.42 3.79
N SER A 366 -15.03 -11.02 4.28
CA SER A 366 -15.05 -12.13 5.22
C SER A 366 -13.89 -12.00 6.23
N PHE A 367 -13.74 -12.99 7.11
CA PHE A 367 -12.57 -13.13 7.97
C PHE A 367 -11.31 -13.46 7.14
N GLN A 368 -10.15 -13.42 7.79
CA GLN A 368 -8.84 -13.70 7.20
C GLN A 368 -8.15 -14.87 7.90
N TYR A 369 -7.20 -15.48 7.20
CA TYR A 369 -6.16 -16.31 7.80
C TYR A 369 -4.81 -15.61 7.70
N ALA A 370 -3.97 -15.72 8.72
CA ALA A 370 -2.61 -15.16 8.72
C ALA A 370 -1.58 -16.13 9.30
N MET A 371 -0.40 -16.17 8.68
CA MET A 371 0.75 -16.96 9.10
C MET A 371 2.03 -16.16 8.89
N ALA A 372 3.02 -16.33 9.76
CA ALA A 372 4.33 -15.71 9.68
C ALA A 372 5.43 -16.77 9.59
N PHE A 373 6.55 -16.42 8.96
CA PHE A 373 7.70 -17.30 8.76
C PHE A 373 9.00 -16.54 8.99
N GLY A 374 10.11 -17.27 9.09
CA GLY A 374 11.46 -16.74 9.22
C GLY A 374 11.96 -16.62 10.66
N ASP A 375 13.23 -16.24 10.77
CA ASP A 375 13.96 -16.17 12.03
C ASP A 375 13.79 -14.78 12.67
N PHE A 376 12.61 -14.54 13.25
CA PHE A 376 12.33 -13.32 13.99
C PHE A 376 12.07 -13.56 15.48
N THR A 377 12.45 -12.59 16.30
CA THR A 377 12.40 -12.68 17.77
C THR A 377 11.99 -11.36 18.42
N GLY A 378 11.72 -11.42 19.73
CA GLY A 378 11.42 -10.25 20.55
C GLY A 378 10.04 -9.62 20.30
N GLY A 379 9.23 -10.19 19.43
CA GLY A 379 7.86 -9.76 19.10
C GLY A 379 7.41 -10.34 17.76
N GLY A 380 6.65 -9.58 16.97
CA GLY A 380 6.19 -9.98 15.64
C GLY A 380 4.86 -10.71 15.61
N GLU A 381 4.19 -10.76 16.77
CA GLU A 381 2.82 -11.23 16.93
C GLU A 381 1.86 -10.38 16.07
N LEU A 382 0.84 -11.05 15.53
CA LEU A 382 -0.34 -10.37 15.00
C LEU A 382 -1.19 -9.93 16.19
N CYS A 383 -1.40 -8.63 16.33
CA CYS A 383 -2.24 -8.09 17.37
C CYS A 383 -3.60 -7.67 16.82
N VAL A 384 -4.67 -8.02 17.52
CA VAL A 384 -6.06 -7.67 17.16
C VAL A 384 -6.74 -7.06 18.38
N GLU A 385 -7.31 -5.85 18.22
CA GLU A 385 -8.20 -5.27 19.23
C GLU A 385 -9.63 -5.73 18.96
N SER A 386 -10.33 -6.18 20.01
CA SER A 386 -11.72 -6.60 19.93
C SER A 386 -12.62 -5.45 19.48
N SER A 387 -13.75 -5.77 18.85
CA SER A 387 -14.67 -4.78 18.30
C SER A 387 -15.28 -3.85 19.35
N ASP A 388 -15.31 -4.27 20.62
CA ASP A 388 -15.71 -3.44 21.77
C ASP A 388 -14.57 -2.59 22.36
N GLY A 389 -13.31 -2.84 21.99
CA GLY A 389 -12.12 -2.14 22.48
C GLY A 389 -11.73 -2.49 23.92
N LEU A 390 -12.18 -3.64 24.43
CA LEU A 390 -11.90 -4.10 25.80
C LEU A 390 -10.73 -5.09 25.87
N THR A 391 -10.52 -5.88 24.82
CA THR A 391 -9.54 -6.97 24.80
C THR A 391 -8.58 -6.79 23.64
N ARG A 392 -7.30 -7.06 23.87
CA ARG A 392 -6.31 -7.17 22.82
C ARG A 392 -5.72 -8.56 22.80
N TYR A 393 -5.67 -9.15 21.62
CA TYR A 393 -5.06 -10.45 21.40
C TYR A 393 -3.67 -10.23 20.82
N ALA A 394 -2.66 -10.93 21.33
CA ALA A 394 -1.33 -11.00 20.72
C ALA A 394 -1.09 -12.44 20.30
N ILE A 395 -1.15 -12.69 18.98
CA ILE A 395 -1.14 -14.03 18.41
C ILE A 395 0.23 -14.32 17.80
N ASP A 396 0.94 -15.30 18.36
CA ASP A 396 2.14 -15.85 17.74
C ASP A 396 1.75 -16.66 16.49
N THR A 397 2.20 -16.17 15.34
CA THR A 397 1.90 -16.72 14.02
C THR A 397 3.13 -17.37 13.37
N ARG A 398 4.23 -17.55 14.11
CA ARG A 398 5.45 -18.21 13.61
C ARG A 398 5.19 -19.67 13.24
N GLU A 399 5.16 -19.94 11.94
CA GLU A 399 4.79 -21.22 11.35
C GLU A 399 3.48 -21.77 11.93
N ARG A 400 2.57 -20.86 12.26
CA ARG A 400 1.29 -21.12 12.91
C ARG A 400 0.20 -20.27 12.31
N LEU A 401 -0.90 -20.89 11.93
CA LEU A 401 -1.99 -20.22 11.25
C LEU A 401 -2.99 -19.67 12.28
N ALA A 402 -3.35 -18.40 12.15
CA ALA A 402 -4.39 -17.76 12.94
C ALA A 402 -5.59 -17.38 12.06
N ARG A 403 -6.80 -17.42 12.63
CA ARG A 403 -8.03 -16.95 12.00
C ARG A 403 -8.60 -15.76 12.78
N PHE A 404 -8.82 -14.65 12.10
CA PHE A 404 -9.29 -13.41 12.72
C PHE A 404 -10.11 -12.59 11.72
N ASP A 405 -10.87 -11.61 12.19
CA ASP A 405 -11.62 -10.72 11.31
C ASP A 405 -10.82 -9.45 11.00
N GLY A 406 -10.36 -9.31 9.75
CA GLY A 406 -9.59 -8.14 9.27
C GLY A 406 -10.36 -6.81 9.34
N ARG A 407 -11.67 -6.87 9.57
CA ARG A 407 -12.53 -5.71 9.84
C ARG A 407 -12.47 -5.27 11.31
N CYS A 408 -11.65 -5.92 12.12
CA CYS A 408 -11.22 -5.43 13.43
C CYS A 408 -9.86 -4.75 13.33
N VAL A 409 -9.60 -3.78 14.21
CA VAL A 409 -8.29 -3.09 14.20
C VAL A 409 -7.20 -4.08 14.55
N HIS A 410 -6.19 -4.16 13.70
CA HIS A 410 -5.07 -5.06 13.88
C HIS A 410 -3.73 -4.43 13.42
N TRP A 411 -2.64 -4.97 13.94
CA TRP A 411 -1.26 -4.52 13.67
C TRP A 411 -0.26 -5.65 13.90
N VAL A 412 1.00 -5.41 13.55
CA VAL A 412 2.11 -6.32 13.90
C VAL A 412 2.94 -5.66 14.98
N ARG A 413 3.20 -6.37 16.09
CA ARG A 413 4.10 -5.89 17.15
C ARG A 413 5.53 -5.80 16.62
N GLY A 414 6.32 -4.82 17.06
CA GLY A 414 7.70 -4.68 16.58
C GLY A 414 8.56 -5.92 16.91
N TYR A 415 9.52 -6.22 16.04
CA TYR A 415 10.38 -7.41 16.13
C TYR A 415 11.78 -7.13 15.57
N GLU A 416 12.70 -8.06 15.82
CA GLU A 416 14.02 -8.14 15.20
C GLU A 416 14.15 -9.42 14.38
N GLY A 417 15.02 -9.40 13.36
CA GLY A 417 15.27 -10.54 12.47
C GLY A 417 14.54 -10.44 11.14
N GLU A 418 14.45 -11.58 10.44
CA GLU A 418 13.77 -11.70 9.15
C GLU A 418 12.39 -12.31 9.33
N ARG A 419 11.35 -11.59 8.91
CA ARG A 419 9.96 -12.04 9.02
C ARG A 419 9.27 -11.97 7.68
N PHE A 420 8.67 -13.08 7.28
CA PHE A 420 7.69 -13.14 6.21
C PHE A 420 6.29 -13.27 6.80
N SER A 421 5.27 -12.87 6.05
CA SER A 421 3.90 -13.26 6.38
C SER A 421 3.03 -13.38 5.16
N VAL A 422 2.03 -14.25 5.26
CA VAL A 422 0.99 -14.47 4.26
C VAL A 422 -0.35 -14.28 4.93
N VAL A 423 -1.21 -13.51 4.28
CA VAL A 423 -2.60 -13.27 4.69
C VAL A 423 -3.52 -13.69 3.54
N TRP A 424 -4.46 -14.59 3.81
CA TRP A 424 -5.51 -15.00 2.89
C TRP A 424 -6.79 -14.26 3.23
N TYR A 425 -7.35 -13.52 2.27
CA TYR A 425 -8.50 -12.66 2.51
C TYR A 425 -9.47 -12.62 1.31
N VAL A 426 -10.67 -12.08 1.57
CA VAL A 426 -11.80 -12.07 0.64
C VAL A 426 -12.21 -10.63 0.37
N ASN A 427 -12.15 -10.20 -0.89
CA ASN A 427 -12.64 -8.88 -1.34
C ASN A 427 -13.93 -8.98 -2.16
N ARG A 428 -14.28 -10.17 -2.68
CA ARG A 428 -15.48 -10.35 -3.49
C ARG A 428 -16.74 -10.31 -2.63
N ARG A 429 -17.63 -9.37 -2.93
CA ARG A 429 -18.90 -9.16 -2.20
C ARG A 429 -19.79 -10.40 -2.18
N THR A 430 -19.72 -11.25 -3.20
CA THR A 430 -20.49 -12.51 -3.29
C THR A 430 -20.13 -13.52 -2.20
N ASN A 431 -18.94 -13.39 -1.61
CA ASN A 431 -18.44 -14.27 -0.56
C ASN A 431 -18.53 -13.60 0.82
N PHE A 432 -19.44 -12.62 0.97
CA PHE A 432 -19.57 -11.89 2.21
C PHE A 432 -20.03 -12.79 3.37
N THR A 433 -19.37 -12.66 4.51
CA THR A 433 -19.81 -13.26 5.77
C THR A 433 -19.97 -12.18 6.83
N GLU A 434 -21.02 -12.27 7.65
CA GLU A 434 -21.17 -11.38 8.81
C GLU A 434 -20.00 -11.58 9.80
N PRO A 435 -19.52 -10.50 10.44
CA PRO A 435 -18.56 -10.62 11.54
C PRO A 435 -19.14 -11.46 12.68
N ARG A 436 -18.44 -12.52 13.08
CA ARG A 436 -18.86 -13.44 14.16
C ARG A 436 -17.90 -13.49 15.34
N PHE A 437 -16.65 -13.15 15.11
CA PHE A 437 -15.56 -13.15 16.08
C PHE A 437 -14.56 -12.06 15.69
N ASP A 438 -13.81 -11.52 16.66
CA ASP A 438 -12.67 -10.66 16.35
C ASP A 438 -11.41 -11.52 16.09
N VAL A 439 -11.20 -12.52 16.95
CA VAL A 439 -10.25 -13.62 16.81
C VAL A 439 -11.00 -14.92 17.03
N ASP A 440 -10.80 -15.91 16.16
CA ASP A 440 -11.47 -17.19 16.32
C ASP A 440 -10.76 -18.05 17.37
N LEU A 441 -11.32 -18.10 18.58
CA LEU A 441 -10.76 -18.85 19.69
C LEU A 441 -10.77 -20.38 19.49
N SER A 442 -11.52 -20.89 18.50
CA SER A 442 -11.45 -22.32 18.12
C SER A 442 -10.25 -22.63 17.21
N PHE A 443 -9.55 -21.60 16.73
CA PHE A 443 -8.45 -21.70 15.78
C PHE A 443 -7.15 -21.08 16.35
N VAL A 444 -7.00 -21.10 17.67
CA VAL A 444 -5.82 -20.65 18.42
C VAL A 444 -5.71 -21.46 19.72
N ALA A 445 -4.50 -21.55 20.28
CA ALA A 445 -4.25 -22.06 21.62
C ALA A 445 -3.89 -20.91 22.56
N GLN A 446 -4.27 -21.00 23.84
CA GLN A 446 -3.74 -20.12 24.88
C GLN A 446 -2.32 -20.57 25.27
N ASP A 447 -1.44 -19.60 25.50
CA ASP A 447 -0.05 -19.83 25.90
C ASP A 447 0.11 -20.33 27.33
#